data_AF-A0A4V5NP22-F1
#
_entry.id   AF-A0A4V5NP22-F1
#
_cell.length_a   1.000
_cell.length_b   1.000
_cell.length_c   1.000
_cell.angle_alpha   90.00
_cell.angle_beta   90.00
_cell.angle_gamma   90.00
#
_symmetry.space_group_name_H-M   'P 1'
#
loop_
_entity.id
_entity.type
_entity.pdbx_description
1 polymer ?
#
loop_
_entity_poly.entity_id
_entity_poly.type
_entity_poly.pdbx_seq_one_letter_code
_entity_poly.pdbx_strand_id
1 'polypeptide(L)' 'MHRITNPNIEILEIAVELLDELIDQLVFLGGCATGLLLTDMAAPPIRATQDVDVTLCVRIVCTSNIFIYNQWAK' A
#
# COMPACT_ATOMS: atom_id res chain seq x y z
N MET A 1 -21.15 0.81 -19.93
CA MET A 1 -19.86 0.47 -19.29
C MET A 1 -20.13 0.31 -17.80
N HIS A 2 -20.04 -0.90 -17.26
CA HIS A 2 -20.20 -1.13 -15.83
C HIS A 2 -18.94 -0.61 -15.13
N ARG A 3 -19.05 0.53 -14.42
CA ARG A 3 -17.92 1.09 -13.69
C ARG A 3 -17.74 0.22 -12.44
N ILE A 4 -16.61 -0.45 -12.32
CA ILE A 4 -16.25 -1.17 -11.10
C ILE A 4 -16.12 -0.11 -10.00
N THR A 5 -17.02 -0.12 -9.02
CA THR A 5 -16.97 0.76 -7.85
C THR A 5 -16.08 0.12 -6.80
N ASN A 6 -14.94 0.73 -6.50
CA ASN A 6 -14.05 0.26 -5.45
C ASN A 6 -14.45 0.92 -4.11
N PRO A 7 -14.92 0.16 -3.11
CA PRO A 7 -15.33 0.70 -1.81
C PRO A 7 -14.15 1.23 -0.97
N ASN A 8 -12.91 0.90 -1.33
CA ASN A 8 -11.71 1.25 -0.57
C ASN A 8 -11.07 2.58 -1.00
N ILE A 9 -11.68 3.30 -1.95
CA ILE A 9 -11.11 4.57 -2.45
C ILE A 9 -11.07 5.63 -1.35
N GLU A 10 -12.14 5.79 -0.60
CA GLU A 10 -12.23 6.83 0.44
C GLU A 10 -11.17 6.62 1.55
N ILE A 11 -11.02 5.39 2.05
CA ILE A 11 -10.00 5.09 3.06
C ILE A 11 -8.58 5.23 2.50
N LEU A 12 -8.37 4.94 1.22
CA LEU A 12 -7.09 5.12 0.55
C LEU A 12 -6.73 6.60 0.37
N GLU A 13 -7.69 7.44 -0.03
CA GLU A 13 -7.52 8.89 -0.16
C GLU A 13 -7.16 9.52 1.19
N ILE A 14 -7.88 9.15 2.25
CA ILE A 14 -7.56 9.58 3.62
C ILE A 14 -6.15 9.15 4.02
N ALA A 15 -5.75 7.90 3.72
CA ALA A 15 -4.41 7.42 4.04
C ALA A 15 -3.33 8.20 3.27
N VAL A 16 -3.53 8.48 1.98
CA VAL A 16 -2.61 9.27 1.15
C VAL A 16 -2.46 10.69 1.70
N GLU A 17 -3.57 11.34 2.07
CA GLU A 17 -3.55 12.68 2.67
C GLU A 17 -2.80 12.71 4.00
N LEU A 18 -2.94 11.68 4.84
CA LEU A 18 -2.26 11.59 6.13
C LEU A 18 -0.77 11.25 6.02
N LEU A 19 -0.37 10.50 4.99
CA LEU A 19 1.01 10.10 4.74
C LEU A 19 1.83 11.20 4.07
N ASP A 20 1.18 12.12 3.36
CA ASP A 20 1.78 13.31 2.75
C ASP A 20 3.03 12.97 1.92
N GLU A 21 4.16 13.64 2.11
CA GLU A 21 5.41 13.41 1.38
C GLU A 21 5.96 11.97 1.47
N LEU A 22 5.50 11.17 2.45
CA LEU A 22 5.94 9.78 2.59
C LEU A 22 5.42 8.89 1.45
N ILE A 23 4.33 9.27 0.76
CA ILE A 23 3.72 8.47 -0.32
C ILE A 23 4.69 8.18 -1.46
N ASP A 24 5.64 9.08 -1.72
CA ASP A 24 6.65 8.93 -2.79
C ASP A 24 7.65 7.80 -2.51
N GLN A 25 7.71 7.30 -1.27
CA GLN A 25 8.60 6.24 -0.82
C GLN A 25 7.87 4.93 -0.50
N LEU A 26 6.54 4.93 -0.61
CA LEU A 26 5.68 3.82 -0.20
C LEU A 26 5.20 3.01 -1.39
N VAL A 27 4.96 1.72 -1.14
CA VAL A 27 4.22 0.84 -2.05
C VAL A 27 3.00 0.31 -1.31
N PHE A 28 1.81 0.50 -1.88
CA PHE A 28 0.55 -0.02 -1.35
C PHE A 28 0.42 -1.52 -1.63
N LEU A 29 -0.06 -2.25 -0.63
CA LEU A 29 -0.21 -3.71 -0.64
C LEU A 29 -1.63 -4.10 -0.18
N GLY A 30 -1.89 -5.41 -0.15
CA GLY A 30 -3.08 -5.97 0.49
C GLY A 30 -4.38 -5.81 -0.32
N GLY A 31 -5.51 -5.94 0.40
CA GLY A 31 -6.85 -5.96 -0.20
C GLY A 31 -7.25 -4.63 -0.82
N CYS A 32 -6.83 -3.52 -0.22
CA CYS A 32 -7.07 -2.16 -0.73
C CYS A 32 -6.43 -1.98 -2.12
N ALA A 33 -5.16 -2.40 -2.27
CA ALA A 33 -4.44 -2.33 -3.54
C ALA A 33 -4.98 -3.32 -4.59
N THR A 34 -5.41 -4.51 -4.17
CA THR A 34 -5.92 -5.55 -5.10
C THR A 34 -7.10 -5.05 -5.93
N GLY A 35 -8.01 -4.28 -5.34
CA GLY A 35 -9.16 -3.70 -6.04
C GLY A 35 -8.79 -2.68 -7.13
N LEU A 36 -7.62 -2.04 -7.02
CA LEU A 36 -7.13 -1.08 -8.03
C LEU A 36 -6.51 -1.78 -9.25
N LEU A 37 -6.02 -3.01 -9.06
CA LEU A 37 -5.32 -3.78 -10.08
C LEU A 37 -6.24 -4.75 -10.84
N LEU A 38 -7.50 -4.85 -10.40
CA LEU A 38 -8.50 -5.73 -11.01
C LEU A 38 -8.92 -5.18 -12.38
N THR A 39 -8.57 -5.92 -13.44
CA THR A 39 -8.88 -5.54 -14.83
C THR A 39 -9.89 -6.47 -15.51
N ASP A 40 -10.12 -7.65 -14.94
CA ASP A 40 -11.10 -8.60 -15.43
C ASP A 40 -12.52 -8.17 -15.03
N MET A 41 -13.36 -7.94 -16.03
CA MET A 41 -14.77 -7.56 -15.85
C MET A 41 -15.64 -8.71 -15.31
N ALA A 42 -15.20 -9.96 -15.46
CA ALA A 42 -15.87 -11.15 -14.92
C ALA A 42 -15.46 -11.46 -13.47
N ALA A 43 -14.51 -10.71 -12.91
CA ALA A 43 -14.07 -10.91 -11.54
C ALA A 43 -15.20 -10.59 -10.54
N PRO A 44 -15.21 -11.23 -9.36
CA PRO A 44 -16.16 -10.91 -8.30
C PRO A 44 -16.07 -9.43 -7.86
N PRO A 45 -17.12 -8.88 -7.24
CA PRO A 45 -17.09 -7.52 -6.69
C PRO A 45 -15.96 -7.32 -5.68
N ILE A 46 -15.36 -6.13 -5.70
CA ILE A 46 -14.30 -5.73 -4.76
C ILE A 46 -14.88 -5.73 -3.34
N ARG A 47 -14.17 -6.37 -2.42
CA ARG A 47 -14.51 -6.44 -0.99
C ARG A 47 -13.99 -5.19 -0.27
N ALA A 48 -14.77 -4.68 0.68
CA ALA A 48 -14.33 -3.61 1.57
C ALA A 48 -13.24 -4.11 2.53
N THR A 49 -12.21 -3.29 2.73
CA THR A 49 -11.16 -3.48 3.76
C THR A 49 -11.31 -2.42 4.85
N GLN A 50 -10.69 -2.65 6.01
CA GLN A 50 -10.70 -1.71 7.14
C GLN A 50 -9.35 -1.01 7.34
N ASP A 51 -8.33 -1.47 6.61
CA ASP A 51 -6.94 -1.09 6.71
C ASP A 51 -6.33 -0.83 5.32
N VAL A 52 -5.21 -0.11 5.33
CA VAL A 52 -4.37 0.18 4.16
C VAL A 52 -2.96 -0.29 4.47
N ASP A 53 -2.53 -1.35 3.79
CA ASP A 53 -1.17 -1.89 3.94
C ASP A 53 -0.20 -1.11 3.07
N VAL A 54 0.93 -0.70 3.65
CA VAL A 54 2.03 -0.05 2.94
C VAL A 54 3.37 -0.67 3.32
N THR A 55 4.31 -0.69 2.39
CA THR A 55 5.71 -1.05 2.67
C THR A 55 6.65 0.04 2.15
N LEU A 56 7.79 0.22 2.84
CA LEU A 56 8.86 1.13 2.43
C LEU A 56 10.22 0.49 2.71
N CYS A 57 11.21 0.89 1.93
CA CYS A 57 12.59 0.50 2.15
C CYS A 57 13.27 1.49 3.09
N VAL A 58 13.61 1.04 4.30
CA VAL A 58 14.38 1.87 5.24
C VAL A 58 15.87 1.68 4.98
N ARG A 59 16.58 2.77 4.65
CA ARG A 59 18.04 2.77 4.63
C ARG A 59 18.58 3.23 5.97
N ILE A 60 19.23 2.32 6.68
CA ILE A 60 19.92 2.66 7.92
C ILE A 60 21.35 3.06 7.57
N VAL A 61 21.70 4.33 7.79
CA VAL A 61 23.06 4.83 7.67
C VAL A 61 23.71 4.80 9.04
N CYS A 62 24.64 3.86 9.23
CA CYS A 62 25.40 3.75 10.47
C CYS A 62 26.58 4.73 10.43
N THR A 63 26.43 5.90 11.05
CA THR A 63 27.58 6.73 11.43
C THR A 63 28.29 6.05 12.60
N SER A 64 29.41 5.36 12.31
CA SER A 64 30.38 4.75 13.24
C SER A 64 29.85 4.38 14.63
N ASN A 65 29.49 3.09 14.77
CA ASN A 65 29.04 2.31 15.94
C ASN A 65 27.56 1.93 16.00
N ILE A 66 27.03 1.30 14.94
CA ILE A 66 25.92 0.35 15.08
C ILE A 66 25.94 -0.62 13.88
N PHE A 67 25.91 -1.92 14.15
CA PHE A 67 25.69 -2.95 13.14
C PHE A 67 24.19 -3.20 13.07
N ILE A 68 23.57 -3.09 11.90
CA ILE A 68 22.19 -3.58 11.71
C ILE A 68 22.19 -4.68 10.65
N TYR A 69 21.72 -5.85 11.06
CA TYR A 69 21.46 -6.99 10.20
C TYR A 69 20.21 -6.70 9.37
N ASN A 70 20.37 -6.87 8.07
CA ASN A 70 19.29 -6.75 7.09
C ASN A 70 18.32 -7.92 7.28
N GLN A 71 17.16 -7.70 7.90
CA GLN A 71 16.15 -8.75 8.17
C GLN A 71 15.01 -8.78 7.14
N TRP A 72 15.25 -8.25 5.94
CA TRP A 72 14.26 -8.20 4.85
C TRP A 72 14.60 -9.12 3.67
N ALA A 73 15.24 -10.26 3.95
CA ALA A 73 15.35 -11.37 3.00
C ALA A 73 14.79 -12.63 3.68
N LYS A 74 13.50 -12.85 3.49
CA LYS A 74 12.89 -14.19 3.54
C LYS A 74 12.25 -14.45 2.20
#